data_AF-V7PNH3-F1
#
_entry.id   AF-V7PNH3-F1
#
_cell.length_a   1.000
_cell.length_b   1.000
_cell.length_c   1.000
_cell.angle_alpha   90.00
_cell.angle_beta   90.00
_cell.angle_gamma   90.00
#
_symmetry.space_group_name_H-M   'P 1'
#
loop_
_entity.id
_entity.type
_entity.pdbx_description
1 polymer ?
#
loop_
_entity_poly.entity_id
_entity_poly.type
_entity_poly.pdbx_seq_one_letter_code
_entity_poly.pdbx_strand_id
1 'polypeptide(L)'
;MNNRIIIFIFFSLLLQLNNISCNYTICSLVTNDENILSYCKNGSDCYIKNLNDAPYSSIICVCKKFKENYFAGPDCSIKIPLHYKIMKNNDVLNTSWIEDLLKLNTWKNDENKVGKICVNPQCN
;
A
#
# COMPACT_ATOMS: atom_id res chain seq x y z
N MET A 1 40.00 8.56 -15.50
CA MET A 1 38.93 9.27 -14.77
C MET A 1 39.51 9.74 -13.45
N ASN A 2 39.50 11.04 -13.17
CA ASN A 2 40.29 11.64 -12.08
C ASN A 2 39.75 11.20 -10.70
N ASN A 3 40.59 10.66 -9.79
CA ASN A 3 40.15 10.18 -8.46
C ASN A 3 39.38 11.25 -7.66
N ARG A 4 39.66 12.53 -7.91
CA ARG A 4 38.94 13.66 -7.31
C ARG A 4 37.47 13.73 -7.71
N ILE A 5 37.13 13.34 -8.94
CA ILE A 5 35.76 13.33 -9.46
C ILE A 5 34.96 12.18 -8.81
N ILE A 6 35.60 11.03 -8.61
CA ILE A 6 34.98 9.86 -7.98
C ILE A 6 34.63 10.16 -6.51
N ILE A 7 35.55 10.81 -5.78
CA ILE A 7 35.32 11.22 -4.38
C ILE A 7 34.16 12.22 -4.30
N PHE A 8 34.10 13.20 -5.22
CA PHE A 8 33.01 14.17 -5.25
C PHE A 8 31.65 13.51 -5.51
N ILE A 9 31.58 12.58 -6.47
CA ILE A 9 30.35 11.83 -6.77
C ILE A 9 29.90 10.98 -5.57
N PHE A 10 30.85 10.33 -4.88
CA PHE A 10 30.54 9.52 -3.70
C PHE A 10 30.00 10.38 -2.53
N PHE A 11 30.55 11.57 -2.33
CA PHE A 11 30.08 12.51 -1.31
C PHE A 11 28.68 13.05 -1.61
N SER A 12 28.41 13.38 -2.88
CA SER A 12 27.08 13.80 -3.34
C SER A 12 26.02 12.70 -3.11
N LEU A 13 26.38 11.44 -3.34
CA LEU A 13 25.49 10.30 -3.14
C LEU A 13 25.14 10.10 -1.66
N LEU A 14 26.12 10.27 -0.75
CA LEU A 14 25.91 10.20 0.70
C LEU A 14 25.00 11.32 1.22
N LEU A 15 25.14 12.54 0.69
CA LEU A 15 24.26 13.67 1.03
C LEU A 15 22.81 13.46 0.58
N GLN A 16 22.59 12.78 -0.55
CA GLN A 16 21.24 12.45 -1.03
C GLN A 16 20.57 11.34 -0.20
N LEU A 17 21.34 10.39 0.35
CA LEU A 17 20.82 9.30 1.18
C LEU A 17 20.23 9.78 2.52
N ASN A 18 20.76 10.86 3.11
CA ASN A 18 20.28 11.40 4.38
C ASN A 18 18.89 12.06 4.30
N ASN A 19 18.40 12.42 3.11
CA ASN A 19 17.14 13.13 2.93
C ASN A 19 15.91 12.21 2.72
N ILE A 20 16.08 10.88 2.80
CA ILE A 20 15.02 9.92 2.46
C ILE A 20 14.46 9.20 3.70
N SER A 21 15.06 9.39 4.89
CA SER A 21 14.50 8.83 6.12
C SER A 21 13.28 9.65 6.56
N CYS A 22 12.09 9.23 6.10
CA CYS A 22 10.87 9.58 6.81
C CYS A 22 11.02 9.07 8.25
N ASN A 23 11.14 9.99 9.21
CA ASN A 23 11.29 9.62 10.61
C ASN A 23 9.93 9.12 11.12
N TYR A 24 9.81 7.79 11.26
CA TYR A 24 8.65 7.13 11.85
C TYR A 24 9.09 6.38 13.11
N THR A 25 8.29 6.46 14.16
CA THR A 25 8.56 5.74 15.42
C THR A 25 7.30 5.03 15.86
N ILE A 26 7.46 3.86 16.48
CA ILE A 26 6.34 3.03 16.93
C ILE A 26 5.56 3.79 18.00
N CYS A 27 4.22 3.78 17.92
CA CYS A 27 3.35 4.53 18.84
C CYS A 27 3.62 4.21 20.32
N SER A 28 3.85 2.93 20.66
CA SER A 28 4.13 2.48 22.03
C SER A 28 5.46 2.96 22.61
N LEU A 29 6.37 3.47 21.78
CA LEU A 29 7.63 4.06 22.23
C LEU A 29 7.50 5.57 22.47
N VAL A 30 6.41 6.18 21.98
CA VAL A 30 6.18 7.63 22.05
C VAL A 30 5.17 7.98 23.13
N THR A 31 4.11 7.18 23.29
CA THR A 31 3.00 7.48 24.19
C THR A 31 2.44 6.23 24.86
N ASN A 32 1.86 6.43 26.04
CA ASN A 32 1.11 5.43 26.79
C ASN A 32 -0.41 5.68 26.73
N ASP A 33 -0.89 6.64 25.93
CA ASP A 33 -2.32 6.93 25.77
C ASP A 33 -3.03 5.78 25.03
N GLU A 34 -3.98 5.14 25.70
CA GLU A 34 -4.72 3.99 25.17
C GLU A 34 -5.52 4.33 23.90
N ASN A 35 -5.99 5.57 23.73
CA ASN A 35 -6.73 5.98 22.54
C ASN A 35 -5.81 6.00 21.31
N ILE A 36 -4.54 6.40 21.49
CA ILE A 36 -3.56 6.41 20.41
C ILE A 36 -3.10 4.99 20.10
N LEU A 37 -2.84 4.18 21.13
CA LEU A 37 -2.37 2.80 20.97
C LEU A 37 -3.43 1.88 20.34
N SER A 38 -4.72 2.17 20.56
CA SER A 38 -5.84 1.42 19.97
C SER A 38 -6.37 2.01 18.65
N TYR A 39 -5.79 3.10 18.15
CA TYR A 39 -6.24 3.75 16.92
C TYR A 39 -6.16 2.81 15.70
N CYS A 40 -5.04 2.08 15.54
CA CYS A 40 -4.87 1.13 14.46
C CYS A 40 -5.55 -0.21 14.78
N LYS A 41 -6.59 -0.55 14.03
CA LYS A 41 -7.44 -1.73 14.29
C LYS A 41 -6.93 -2.99 13.60
N ASN A 42 -7.58 -4.13 13.90
CA ASN A 42 -7.36 -5.42 13.23
C ASN A 42 -5.92 -5.94 13.33
N GLY A 43 -5.26 -5.64 14.46
CA GLY A 43 -3.88 -6.04 14.72
C GLY A 43 -2.84 -5.32 13.88
N SER A 44 -3.20 -4.19 13.26
CA SER A 44 -2.31 -3.39 12.42
C SER A 44 -1.23 -2.68 13.23
N ASP A 45 -0.09 -2.39 12.60
CA ASP A 45 1.04 -1.75 13.27
C ASP A 45 0.84 -0.21 13.28
N CYS A 46 1.18 0.44 14.41
CA CYS A 46 0.98 1.87 14.63
C CYS A 46 2.31 2.62 14.66
N TYR A 47 2.42 3.69 13.88
CA TYR A 47 3.57 4.59 13.85
C TYR A 47 3.15 6.05 13.93
N ILE A 48 4.01 6.89 14.50
CA ILE A 48 3.90 8.35 14.46
C ILE A 48 5.01 8.88 13.56
N LYS A 49 4.61 9.67 12.57
CA LYS A 49 5.51 10.34 11.64
C LYS A 49 5.75 11.78 12.08
N ASN A 50 6.97 12.27 11.85
CA ASN A 50 7.40 13.65 12.09
C ASN A 50 7.30 14.07 13.57
N LEU A 51 7.94 13.31 14.47
CA LEU A 51 7.96 13.59 15.91
C LEU A 51 8.78 14.82 16.30
N ASN A 52 9.82 15.14 15.52
CA ASN A 52 10.77 16.19 15.87
C ASN A 52 10.57 17.40 14.96
N ASP A 53 10.33 18.57 15.56
CA ASP A 53 10.38 19.92 14.95
C ASP A 53 9.52 20.17 13.71
N ALA A 54 8.54 19.30 13.43
CA ALA A 54 7.54 19.54 12.41
C ALA A 54 6.31 20.24 13.02
N PRO A 55 5.67 21.20 12.32
CA PRO A 55 4.44 21.82 12.79
C PRO A 55 3.26 20.85 12.89
N TYR A 56 3.37 19.67 12.27
CA TYR A 56 2.33 18.65 12.24
C TYR A 56 2.93 17.24 12.36
N SER A 57 2.32 16.42 13.21
CA SER A 57 2.56 14.98 13.31
C SER A 57 1.35 14.21 12.81
N SER A 58 1.55 12.99 12.30
CA SER A 58 0.46 12.13 11.85
C SER A 58 0.64 10.69 12.32
N ILE A 59 -0.46 10.06 12.73
CA ILE A 59 -0.50 8.61 12.98
C ILE A 59 -0.63 7.89 11.64
N ILE A 60 0.16 6.84 11.46
CA ILE A 60 0.16 5.98 10.28
C ILE A 60 -0.10 4.55 10.76
N CYS A 61 -1.16 3.95 10.23
CA CYS A 61 -1.47 2.54 10.44
C CYS A 61 -1.00 1.71 9.25
N VAL A 62 -0.20 0.68 9.50
CA VAL A 62 0.20 -0.30 8.49
C VAL A 62 -0.73 -1.50 8.59
N CYS A 63 -1.70 -1.56 7.67
CA CYS A 63 -2.75 -2.55 7.72
C CYS A 63 -2.25 -3.96 7.38
N LYS A 64 -2.60 -4.93 8.23
CA LYS A 64 -2.24 -6.34 8.00
C LYS A 64 -3.01 -6.95 6.83
N LYS A 65 -2.31 -7.78 6.06
CA LYS A 65 -2.88 -8.62 5.00
C LYS A 65 -3.08 -10.02 5.56
N PHE A 66 -4.30 -10.54 5.42
CA PHE A 66 -4.63 -11.92 5.73
C PHE A 66 -4.83 -12.71 4.42
N LYS A 67 -4.83 -14.04 4.49
CA LYS A 67 -4.87 -14.90 3.29
C LYS A 67 -6.05 -14.60 2.35
N GLU A 68 -7.21 -14.28 2.91
CA GLU A 68 -8.47 -14.11 2.16
C GLU A 68 -8.96 -12.66 2.08
N ASN A 69 -8.38 -11.76 2.88
CA ASN A 69 -8.84 -10.38 3.01
C ASN A 69 -7.65 -9.49 3.40
N TYR A 70 -7.69 -8.22 3.02
CA TYR A 70 -6.79 -7.21 3.56
C TYR A 70 -7.57 -6.06 4.18
N PHE A 71 -6.95 -5.39 5.14
CA PHE A 71 -7.54 -4.21 5.76
C PHE A 71 -7.03 -2.93 5.10
N ALA A 72 -7.86 -1.89 5.08
CA ALA A 72 -7.56 -0.59 4.49
C ALA A 72 -8.23 0.54 5.29
N GLY A 73 -7.94 1.77 4.88
CA GLY A 73 -8.39 2.98 5.57
C GLY A 73 -7.35 3.53 6.56
N PRO A 74 -7.56 4.74 7.07
CA PRO A 74 -6.60 5.42 7.94
C PRO A 74 -6.39 4.72 9.29
N ASP A 75 -7.39 3.96 9.76
CA ASP A 75 -7.37 3.17 11.00
C ASP A 75 -7.38 1.66 10.75
N CYS A 76 -7.25 1.22 9.48
CA CYS A 76 -7.34 -0.17 9.06
C CYS A 76 -8.66 -0.88 9.40
N SER A 77 -9.77 -0.14 9.53
CA SER A 77 -11.10 -0.72 9.82
C SER A 77 -11.79 -1.37 8.62
N ILE A 78 -11.45 -0.98 7.39
CA ILE A 78 -12.15 -1.41 6.19
C ILE A 78 -11.63 -2.78 5.75
N LYS A 79 -12.46 -3.82 5.86
CA LYS A 79 -12.13 -5.16 5.36
C LYS A 79 -12.42 -5.24 3.87
N ILE A 80 -11.40 -5.57 3.07
CA ILE A 80 -11.52 -5.74 1.62
C ILE A 80 -11.29 -7.23 1.28
N PRO A 81 -12.28 -7.91 0.70
CA PRO A 81 -12.12 -9.29 0.25
C PRO A 81 -11.11 -9.38 -0.88
N LEU A 82 -10.23 -10.37 -0.78
CA LEU A 82 -9.22 -10.65 -1.79
C LEU A 82 -9.85 -11.49 -2.90
N HIS A 83 -10.63 -10.85 -3.78
CA HIS A 83 -11.38 -11.55 -4.83
C HIS A 83 -10.52 -12.28 -5.89
N TYR A 84 -9.21 -12.04 -5.96
CA TYR A 84 -8.41 -12.49 -7.10
C TYR A 84 -7.06 -13.10 -6.70
N LYS A 85 -7.00 -14.43 -6.62
CA LYS A 85 -5.73 -15.14 -6.86
C LYS A 85 -5.86 -16.62 -7.23
N ILE A 86 -6.65 -16.95 -8.25
CA ILE A 86 -6.35 -18.12 -9.08
C ILE A 86 -6.41 -17.68 -10.54
N MET A 87 -5.25 -17.28 -11.09
CA MET A 87 -5.10 -17.12 -12.54
C MET A 87 -5.08 -18.53 -13.15
N LYS A 88 -6.22 -19.01 -13.63
CA LYS A 88 -6.19 -19.98 -14.72
C LYS A 88 -5.80 -19.22 -15.99
N ASN A 89 -4.77 -19.70 -16.68
CA ASN A 89 -4.32 -19.20 -17.99
C ASN A 89 -5.49 -19.20 -18.97
N ASN A 90 -6.08 -18.04 -19.24
CA ASN A 90 -7.02 -17.85 -20.34
C ASN A 90 -6.65 -16.52 -21.04
N ASP A 91 -6.56 -16.56 -22.37
CA ASP A 91 -6.01 -15.50 -23.23
C ASP A 91 -6.94 -14.30 -23.47
N VAL A 92 -8.12 -14.26 -22.83
CA VAL A 92 -9.15 -13.23 -23.09
C VAL A 92 -9.30 -12.33 -21.87
N LEU A 93 -8.79 -11.11 -21.97
CA LEU A 93 -8.87 -10.08 -20.91
C LEU A 93 -10.16 -9.25 -21.05
N ASN A 94 -10.85 -8.99 -19.93
CA ASN A 94 -11.88 -7.96 -19.88
C ASN A 94 -11.23 -6.62 -19.51
N THR A 95 -10.98 -5.77 -20.51
CA THR A 95 -10.23 -4.51 -20.34
C THR A 95 -11.11 -3.25 -20.38
N SER A 96 -12.43 -3.38 -20.62
CA SER A 96 -13.32 -2.23 -20.82
C SER A 96 -14.39 -2.10 -19.74
N TRP A 97 -14.11 -1.24 -18.76
CA TRP A 97 -15.04 -0.92 -17.66
C TRP A 97 -16.39 -0.34 -18.15
N ILE A 98 -16.43 0.31 -19.32
CA ILE A 98 -17.66 0.87 -19.90
C ILE A 98 -18.59 -0.25 -20.39
N GLU A 99 -18.05 -1.31 -20.97
CA GLU A 99 -18.84 -2.45 -21.44
C GLU A 99 -19.48 -3.22 -20.26
N ASP A 100 -18.77 -3.28 -19.13
CA ASP A 100 -19.30 -3.81 -17.87
C ASP A 100 -20.40 -2.93 -17.28
N LEU A 101 -20.22 -1.60 -17.29
CA LEU A 101 -21.24 -0.65 -16.84
C LEU A 101 -22.55 -0.80 -17.62
N LEU A 102 -22.44 -1.02 -18.93
CA LEU A 102 -23.58 -1.20 -19.84
C LEU A 102 -24.10 -2.66 -19.88
N LYS A 103 -23.51 -3.58 -19.10
CA LYS A 103 -23.84 -5.01 -19.09
C LYS A 103 -23.75 -5.70 -20.46
N LEU A 104 -22.94 -5.17 -21.37
CA LEU A 104 -22.80 -5.71 -22.73
C LEU A 104 -21.91 -6.95 -22.78
N ASN A 105 -20.99 -7.08 -21.82
CA ASN A 105 -20.01 -8.16 -21.77
C ASN A 105 -20.05 -8.97 -20.46
N THR A 106 -21.25 -9.17 -19.91
CA THR A 106 -21.44 -9.98 -18.68
C THR A 106 -20.89 -11.41 -18.80
N TRP A 107 -20.83 -11.97 -20.02
CA TRP A 107 -20.21 -13.26 -20.30
C TRP A 107 -18.69 -13.28 -20.02
N LYS A 108 -18.02 -12.12 -20.12
CA LYS A 108 -16.61 -11.93 -19.74
C LYS A 108 -16.42 -11.75 -18.23
N ASN A 109 -17.48 -11.79 -17.42
CA ASN A 109 -17.43 -11.73 -15.96
C ASN A 109 -17.83 -13.07 -15.33
N ASP A 110 -18.16 -14.08 -16.14
CA ASP A 110 -18.41 -15.43 -15.66
C ASP A 110 -17.06 -16.12 -15.38
N GLU A 111 -16.74 -16.24 -14.09
CA GLU A 111 -15.50 -16.88 -13.58
C GLU A 111 -15.37 -18.34 -14.05
N ASN A 112 -16.49 -19.01 -14.37
CA ASN A 112 -16.50 -20.39 -14.87
C ASN A 112 -16.28 -20.49 -16.39
N LYS A 113 -16.38 -19.36 -17.13
CA LYS A 113 -16.20 -19.32 -18.59
C LYS A 113 -14.99 -18.51 -19.01
N VAL A 114 -14.86 -17.24 -18.62
CA VAL A 114 -13.81 -16.34 -19.17
C VAL A 114 -13.36 -15.22 -18.20
N GLY A 115 -14.04 -14.93 -17.10
CA GLY A 115 -13.92 -13.59 -16.51
C GLY A 115 -13.07 -13.36 -15.26
N LYS A 116 -12.11 -12.44 -15.38
CA LYS A 116 -11.52 -11.70 -14.23
C LYS A 116 -12.07 -10.27 -14.23
N ILE A 117 -12.56 -9.78 -13.09
CA ILE A 117 -12.81 -8.34 -12.92
C ILE A 117 -11.56 -7.72 -12.26
N CYS A 118 -10.69 -7.09 -13.05
CA CYS A 118 -9.57 -6.31 -12.50
C CYS A 118 -10.08 -4.94 -12.02
N VAL A 119 -10.26 -4.78 -10.71
CA VAL A 119 -10.60 -3.48 -10.08
C VAL A 119 -9.35 -2.79 -9.49
N ASN A 120 -8.18 -3.02 -10.08
CA ASN A 120 -6.93 -2.35 -9.68
C ASN A 120 -5.98 -2.23 -10.89
N PRO A 121 -5.30 -1.09 -11.14
CA PRO A 121 -4.52 -0.87 -12.36
C PRO A 121 -3.16 -1.62 -12.41
N GLN A 122 -2.91 -2.56 -11.49
CA GLN A 122 -1.66 -3.32 -11.43
C GLN A 122 -1.85 -4.81 -11.77
N CYS A 123 -2.75 -5.13 -12.69
CA CYS A 123 -2.80 -6.44 -13.32
C CYS A 123 -1.75 -6.48 -14.45
N ASN A 124 -0.52 -6.94 -14.16
CA ASN A 124 0.45 -7.39 -15.17
C ASN A 124 0.38 -8.92 -15.30
#